data_AF-A0A2G2ZGX3-F1
#
_entry.id   AF-A0A2G2ZGX3-F1
#
_cell.length_a   1.000
_cell.length_b   1.000
_cell.length_c   1.000
_cell.angle_alpha   90.00
_cell.angle_beta   90.00
_cell.angle_gamma   90.00
#
_symmetry.space_group_name_H-M   'P 1'
#
loop_
_entity.id
_entity.type
_entity.pdbx_description
1 polymer ?
#
loop_
_entity_poly.entity_id
_entity_poly.type
_entity_poly.pdbx_seq_one_letter_code
_entity_poly.pdbx_strand_id
1 'polypeptide(L)'
;MQFMEYSKMIYLDGDIQVFENIDHLFDMPDGYFYAVMDCFCEKTWSHSPQHNIRYCQQCPDKVQWPEEKLGTKPSLYFNSGMFVFKPSFSTYNDLLRTLRVTPSTSFAEQDLLNMFFKDIYKPIPNKYNLVLAMLWRHPENVQADKVKVVHYYAAGSKSWRYTEEEANMDREDIKMLVKNWTDIYNDDSLDYISNAITNSKFMKALIKAYRGVCYMLGPSAT
;
A
#
# COMPACT_ATOMS: atom_id res chain seq x y z
N MET A 1 12.29 14.80 7.81
CA MET A 1 13.46 13.90 7.75
C MET A 1 13.82 13.72 6.28
N GLN A 2 15.06 13.96 5.87
CA GLN A 2 15.51 13.79 4.49
C GLN A 2 16.45 12.58 4.50
N PHE A 3 15.96 11.42 4.04
CA PHE A 3 16.59 10.10 4.12
C PHE A 3 17.80 9.93 3.16
N MET A 4 18.66 10.93 3.08
CA MET A 4 19.76 11.02 2.10
C MET A 4 20.93 10.08 2.41
N GLU A 5 20.97 9.51 3.62
CA GLU A 5 21.94 8.50 4.02
C GLU A 5 21.69 7.13 3.38
N TYR A 6 20.51 6.91 2.80
CA TYR A 6 20.15 5.66 2.13
C TYR A 6 20.32 5.78 0.61
N SER A 7 20.96 4.78 -0.01
CA SER A 7 21.10 4.70 -1.46
C SER A 7 19.82 4.21 -2.15
N LYS A 8 18.97 3.47 -1.43
CA LYS A 8 17.71 2.91 -1.89
C LYS A 8 16.78 2.66 -0.70
N MET A 9 15.49 2.83 -0.92
CA MET A 9 14.45 2.62 0.10
C MET A 9 13.28 1.86 -0.48
N ILE A 10 12.63 1.07 0.37
CA ILE A 10 11.32 0.49 0.14
C ILE A 10 10.34 1.24 1.05
N TYR A 11 9.32 1.85 0.45
CA TYR A 11 8.20 2.41 1.19
C TYR A 11 7.08 1.36 1.31
N LEU A 12 6.42 1.32 2.47
CA LEU A 12 5.28 0.48 2.77
C LEU A 12 4.26 1.31 3.55
N ASP A 13 3.00 1.33 3.11
CA ASP A 13 1.90 1.92 3.87
C ASP A 13 1.65 1.16 5.19
N GLY A 14 1.03 1.85 6.15
CA GLY A 14 0.74 1.29 7.48
C GLY A 14 -0.32 0.17 7.50
N ASP A 15 -0.96 -0.11 6.36
CA ASP A 15 -1.93 -1.19 6.15
C ASP A 15 -1.34 -2.32 5.28
N ILE A 16 -0.02 -2.51 5.32
CA ILE A 16 0.69 -3.58 4.62
C ILE A 16 1.29 -4.59 5.61
N GLN A 17 1.17 -5.88 5.28
CA GLN A 17 1.83 -6.98 5.99
C GLN A 17 2.82 -7.71 5.08
N VAL A 18 4.01 -8.01 5.61
CA VAL A 18 5.06 -8.76 4.94
C VAL A 18 5.11 -10.18 5.51
N PHE A 19 4.97 -11.18 4.63
CA PHE A 19 4.93 -12.62 4.95
C PHE A 19 6.26 -13.32 4.67
N GLU A 20 7.05 -12.81 3.73
CA GLU A 20 8.35 -13.37 3.36
C GLU A 20 9.40 -12.27 3.14
N ASN A 21 10.68 -12.64 3.18
CA ASN A 21 11.76 -11.73 2.87
C ASN A 21 11.61 -11.11 1.46
N ILE A 22 11.81 -9.80 1.40
CA ILE A 22 11.79 -8.98 0.18
C ILE A 22 13.10 -8.20 -0.04
N ASP A 23 14.17 -8.47 0.69
CA ASP A 23 15.44 -7.72 0.61
C ASP A 23 16.07 -7.74 -0.79
N HIS A 24 15.85 -8.79 -1.59
CA HIS A 24 16.34 -8.86 -2.97
C HIS A 24 15.80 -7.72 -3.86
N LEU A 25 14.77 -6.98 -3.41
CA LEU A 25 14.30 -5.78 -4.10
C LEU A 25 15.31 -4.63 -4.04
N PHE A 26 16.24 -4.62 -3.08
CA PHE A 26 17.31 -3.63 -3.02
C PHE A 26 18.35 -3.81 -4.14
N ASP A 27 18.44 -5.01 -4.72
CA ASP A 27 19.35 -5.34 -5.83
C ASP A 27 18.84 -4.85 -7.20
N MET A 28 17.60 -4.33 -7.27
CA MET A 28 17.05 -3.81 -8.52
C MET A 28 17.88 -2.63 -9.05
N PRO A 29 18.03 -2.42 -10.37
CA PRO A 29 18.80 -1.31 -10.92
C PRO A 29 18.36 0.07 -10.41
N ASP A 30 19.33 0.95 -10.17
CA ASP A 30 19.09 2.36 -9.83
C ASP A 30 18.43 3.13 -11.00
N GLY A 31 17.85 4.29 -10.67
CA GLY A 31 17.30 5.23 -11.67
C GLY A 31 15.85 4.95 -12.06
N TYR A 32 15.19 4.00 -11.41
CA TYR A 32 13.79 3.65 -11.64
C TYR A 32 12.94 3.78 -10.38
N PHE A 33 11.63 3.92 -10.60
CA PHE A 33 10.61 3.83 -9.56
C PHE A 33 9.89 2.50 -9.74
N TYR A 34 10.03 1.58 -8.79
CA TYR A 34 9.43 0.25 -8.89
C TYR A 34 8.19 0.17 -8.03
N ALA A 35 7.06 -0.24 -8.61
CA ALA A 35 5.81 -0.40 -7.88
C ALA A 35 4.93 -1.45 -8.58
N VAL A 36 3.93 -1.96 -7.88
CA VAL A 36 2.98 -2.92 -8.47
C VAL A 36 1.89 -2.14 -9.22
N MET A 37 1.52 -2.63 -10.41
CA MET A 37 0.40 -2.08 -11.18
C MET A 37 -0.91 -2.15 -10.37
N ASP A 38 -1.67 -1.06 -10.38
CA ASP A 38 -3.01 -1.04 -9.78
C ASP A 38 -4.05 -1.77 -10.66
N CYS A 39 -5.28 -1.86 -10.19
CA CYS A 39 -6.41 -2.47 -10.87
C CYS A 39 -7.54 -1.46 -11.07
N PHE A 40 -8.00 -1.29 -12.31
CA PHE A 40 -9.08 -0.33 -12.64
C PHE A 40 -10.50 -0.90 -12.42
N CYS A 41 -10.63 -2.13 -11.93
CA CYS A 41 -11.92 -2.80 -11.79
C CYS A 41 -12.67 -2.43 -10.51
N GLU A 42 -12.01 -1.83 -9.52
CA GLU A 42 -12.65 -1.44 -8.26
C GLU A 42 -13.54 -0.19 -8.41
N LYS A 43 -14.55 -0.07 -7.55
CA LYS A 43 -15.55 1.02 -7.63
C LYS A 43 -14.95 2.41 -7.43
N THR A 44 -13.82 2.50 -6.73
CA THR A 44 -13.04 3.74 -6.59
C THR A 44 -12.64 4.34 -7.94
N TRP A 45 -12.47 3.50 -8.97
CA TRP A 45 -12.17 3.90 -10.33
C TRP A 45 -13.38 4.31 -11.17
N SER A 46 -14.61 4.30 -10.63
CA SER A 46 -15.86 4.57 -11.39
C SER A 46 -15.93 5.93 -12.10
N HIS A 47 -15.13 6.90 -11.68
CA HIS A 47 -15.03 8.20 -12.35
C HIS A 47 -14.11 8.17 -13.59
N SER A 48 -13.34 7.10 -13.78
CA SER A 48 -12.32 6.99 -14.84
C SER A 48 -12.89 6.42 -16.15
N PRO A 49 -12.40 6.86 -17.33
CA PRO A 49 -12.72 6.23 -18.61
C PRO A 49 -12.42 4.72 -18.64
N GLN A 50 -11.31 4.31 -18.03
CA GLN A 50 -10.85 2.92 -17.95
C GLN A 50 -11.93 2.02 -17.34
N HIS A 51 -12.44 2.40 -16.17
CA HIS A 51 -13.50 1.66 -15.50
C HIS A 51 -14.80 1.64 -16.29
N ASN A 52 -15.19 2.79 -16.85
CA ASN A 52 -16.47 2.95 -17.56
C ASN A 52 -16.56 2.10 -18.83
N ILE A 53 -15.44 1.85 -19.51
CA ILE A 53 -15.39 0.94 -20.66
C ILE A 53 -15.01 -0.50 -20.27
N ARG A 54 -14.78 -0.77 -18.97
CA ARG A 54 -14.30 -2.04 -18.43
C ARG A 54 -12.89 -2.45 -18.90
N TYR A 55 -12.09 -1.48 -19.32
CA TYR A 55 -10.68 -1.68 -19.63
C TYR A 55 -9.88 -1.82 -18.32
N CYS A 56 -9.00 -2.82 -18.24
CA CYS A 56 -8.08 -2.99 -17.11
C CYS A 56 -6.68 -3.38 -17.60
N GLN A 57 -5.66 -2.69 -17.11
CA GLN A 57 -4.25 -2.96 -17.43
C GLN A 57 -3.76 -4.33 -16.92
N GLN A 58 -4.47 -4.96 -15.98
CA GLN A 58 -4.19 -6.33 -15.51
C GLN A 58 -4.60 -7.40 -16.53
N CYS A 59 -5.49 -7.06 -17.47
CA CYS A 59 -5.96 -7.96 -18.52
C CYS A 59 -6.28 -7.17 -19.81
N PRO A 60 -5.26 -6.53 -20.43
CA PRO A 60 -5.46 -5.60 -21.54
C PRO A 60 -6.10 -6.27 -22.77
N ASP A 61 -6.06 -7.60 -22.86
CA ASP A 61 -6.62 -8.36 -23.96
C ASP A 61 -8.14 -8.57 -23.87
N LYS A 62 -8.73 -8.50 -22.67
CA LYS A 62 -10.18 -8.70 -22.48
C LYS A 62 -11.01 -7.56 -23.08
N VAL A 63 -10.50 -6.34 -22.97
CA VAL A 63 -11.09 -5.13 -23.56
C VAL A 63 -9.92 -4.30 -24.07
N GLN A 64 -9.84 -4.09 -25.37
CA GLN A 64 -8.80 -3.26 -25.97
C GLN A 64 -9.13 -1.77 -25.76
N TRP A 65 -8.09 -0.95 -25.57
CA TRP A 65 -8.26 0.50 -25.43
C TRP A 65 -8.70 1.12 -26.77
N PRO A 66 -9.86 1.81 -26.86
CA PRO A 66 -10.37 2.33 -28.11
C PRO A 66 -9.72 3.67 -28.48
N GLU A 67 -8.51 3.62 -29.06
CA GLU A 67 -7.71 4.81 -29.36
C GLU A 67 -8.43 5.85 -30.24
N GLU A 68 -9.25 5.39 -31.19
CA GLU A 68 -10.06 6.26 -32.05
C GLU A 68 -11.06 7.14 -31.27
N LYS A 69 -11.52 6.69 -30.11
CA LYS A 69 -12.56 7.37 -29.31
C LYS A 69 -11.99 8.09 -28.10
N LEU A 70 -10.96 7.53 -27.47
CA LEU A 70 -10.42 8.01 -26.20
C LEU A 70 -8.99 8.55 -26.30
N GLY A 71 -8.41 8.56 -27.52
CA GLY A 71 -7.04 8.98 -27.75
C GLY A 71 -6.02 7.93 -27.31
N THR A 72 -4.75 8.35 -27.19
CA THR A 72 -3.64 7.46 -26.86
C THR A 72 -3.90 6.67 -25.58
N LYS A 73 -3.52 5.40 -25.59
CA LYS A 73 -3.59 4.53 -24.42
C LYS A 73 -2.87 5.18 -23.22
N PRO A 74 -3.50 5.21 -22.03
CA PRO A 74 -2.88 5.79 -20.84
C PRO A 74 -1.61 5.03 -20.46
N SER A 75 -0.66 5.74 -19.86
CA SER A 75 0.51 5.14 -19.23
C SER A 75 0.10 4.12 -18.16
N LEU A 76 0.97 3.15 -17.89
CA LEU A 76 0.73 2.21 -16.79
C LEU A 76 0.63 2.97 -15.47
N TYR A 77 -0.28 2.51 -14.62
CA TYR A 77 -0.60 3.17 -13.36
C TYR A 77 -0.31 2.22 -12.19
N PHE A 78 0.44 2.65 -11.18
CA PHE A 78 0.79 1.84 -10.02
C PHE A 78 -0.02 2.17 -8.78
N ASN A 79 -0.11 1.20 -7.87
CA ASN A 79 -0.58 1.42 -6.51
C ASN A 79 0.57 2.02 -5.67
N SER A 80 0.31 3.10 -4.92
CA SER A 80 1.32 3.83 -4.13
C SER A 80 1.63 3.22 -2.77
N GLY A 81 0.94 2.15 -2.36
CA GLY A 81 1.11 1.58 -1.02
C GLY A 81 2.48 0.93 -0.81
N MET A 82 3.11 0.43 -1.87
CA MET A 82 4.48 -0.08 -1.81
C MET A 82 5.25 0.29 -3.08
N PHE A 83 6.45 0.83 -2.88
CA PHE A 83 7.36 1.14 -3.96
C PHE A 83 8.83 1.15 -3.53
N VAL A 84 9.73 0.93 -4.49
CA VAL A 84 11.18 1.01 -4.32
C VAL A 84 11.70 2.21 -5.09
N PHE A 85 12.48 3.05 -4.42
CA PHE A 85 12.98 4.30 -4.97
C PHE A 85 14.36 4.66 -4.40
N LYS A 86 15.02 5.60 -5.07
CA LYS A 86 16.25 6.23 -4.60
C LYS A 86 15.94 7.58 -3.96
N PRO A 87 16.27 7.81 -2.69
CA PRO A 87 16.15 9.12 -2.07
C PRO A 87 16.96 10.16 -2.83
N SER A 88 16.36 11.32 -3.08
CA SER A 88 17.01 12.41 -3.81
C SER A 88 16.44 13.75 -3.38
N PHE A 89 17.34 14.67 -3.01
CA PHE A 89 16.96 16.02 -2.61
C PHE A 89 16.38 16.82 -3.79
N SER A 90 16.85 16.59 -5.02
CA SER A 90 16.24 17.21 -6.21
C SER A 90 14.82 16.70 -6.42
N THR A 91 14.63 15.37 -6.39
CA THR A 91 13.31 14.74 -6.52
C THR A 91 12.34 15.22 -5.45
N TYR A 92 12.78 15.34 -4.20
CA TYR A 92 11.95 15.89 -3.12
C TYR A 92 11.49 17.32 -3.40
N ASN A 93 12.42 18.21 -3.78
CA ASN A 93 12.07 19.60 -4.09
C ASN A 93 11.16 19.70 -5.32
N ASP A 94 11.41 18.89 -6.34
CA ASP A 94 10.60 18.86 -7.55
C ASP A 94 9.20 18.33 -7.26
N LEU A 95 9.06 17.27 -6.46
CA LEU A 95 7.77 16.79 -5.96
C LEU A 95 7.00 17.87 -5.20
N LEU A 96 7.66 18.62 -4.31
CA LEU A 96 7.01 19.73 -3.59
C LEU A 96 6.56 20.85 -4.52
N ARG A 97 7.36 21.20 -5.53
CA ARG A 97 6.97 22.21 -6.53
C ARG A 97 5.79 21.72 -7.36
N THR A 98 5.82 20.46 -7.80
CA THR A 98 4.73 19.82 -8.54
C THR A 98 3.46 19.79 -7.69
N LEU A 99 3.53 19.39 -6.42
CA LEU A 99 2.38 19.36 -5.51
C LEU A 99 1.69 20.72 -5.39
N ARG A 100 2.45 21.83 -5.34
CA ARG A 100 1.87 23.19 -5.22
C ARG A 100 1.02 23.62 -6.41
N VAL A 101 1.26 23.04 -7.59
CA VAL A 101 0.55 23.39 -8.83
C VAL A 101 -0.37 22.28 -9.33
N THR A 102 -0.33 21.10 -8.70
CA THR A 102 -1.18 19.96 -9.05
C THR A 102 -2.54 20.13 -8.38
N PRO A 103 -3.64 20.14 -9.15
CA PRO A 103 -4.98 20.13 -8.57
C PRO A 103 -5.20 18.87 -7.72
N SER A 104 -6.05 18.97 -6.70
CA SER A 104 -6.44 17.80 -5.92
C SER A 104 -7.10 16.75 -6.82
N THR A 105 -6.69 15.49 -6.65
CA THR A 105 -7.20 14.35 -7.41
C THR A 105 -7.87 13.33 -6.49
N SER A 106 -8.55 12.35 -7.07
CA SER A 106 -9.33 11.35 -6.31
C SER A 106 -8.46 10.35 -5.54
N PHE A 107 -7.22 10.10 -5.98
CA PHE A 107 -6.29 9.19 -5.30
C PHE A 107 -5.08 9.91 -4.67
N ALA A 108 -5.20 11.21 -4.41
CA ALA A 108 -4.23 12.01 -3.66
C ALA A 108 -2.76 11.79 -4.08
N GLU A 109 -1.92 11.23 -3.21
CA GLU A 109 -0.50 11.00 -3.49
C GLU A 109 -0.27 9.98 -4.60
N GLN A 110 -1.15 9.00 -4.77
CA GLN A 110 -1.02 7.99 -5.82
C GLN A 110 -1.02 8.63 -7.21
N ASP A 111 -1.94 9.56 -7.47
CA ASP A 111 -2.02 10.27 -8.75
C ASP A 111 -0.80 11.17 -8.98
N LEU A 112 -0.37 11.89 -7.93
CA LEU A 112 0.82 12.74 -8.00
C LEU A 112 2.06 11.92 -8.34
N LEU A 113 2.27 10.79 -7.65
CA LEU A 113 3.42 9.92 -7.87
C LEU A 113 3.36 9.28 -9.27
N ASN A 114 2.19 8.82 -9.72
CA ASN A 114 2.03 8.26 -11.07
C ASN A 114 2.34 9.30 -12.15
N MET A 115 1.87 10.54 -11.99
CA MET A 115 2.19 11.63 -12.92
C MET A 115 3.70 11.95 -12.92
N PHE A 116 4.30 12.04 -11.74
CA PHE A 116 5.70 12.47 -11.57
C PHE A 116 6.70 11.42 -12.04
N PHE A 117 6.44 10.13 -11.74
CA PHE A 117 7.38 9.03 -11.99
C PHE A 117 7.10 8.25 -13.28
N LYS A 118 6.10 8.64 -14.09
CA LYS A 118 5.67 7.92 -15.31
C LYS A 118 6.82 7.52 -16.25
N ASP A 119 7.85 8.35 -16.38
CA ASP A 119 8.94 8.16 -17.35
C ASP A 119 10.02 7.20 -16.83
N ILE A 120 10.05 6.94 -15.52
CA ILE A 120 11.00 6.03 -14.87
C ILE A 120 10.32 4.86 -14.15
N TYR A 121 9.00 4.75 -14.26
CA TYR A 121 8.23 3.70 -13.63
C TYR A 121 8.53 2.33 -14.26
N LYS A 122 8.77 1.33 -13.41
CA LYS A 122 8.90 -0.07 -13.79
C LYS A 122 7.98 -0.96 -12.95
N PRO A 123 7.02 -1.69 -13.55
CA PRO A 123 6.14 -2.58 -12.82
C PRO A 123 6.92 -3.74 -12.21
N ILE A 124 6.60 -4.09 -10.97
CA ILE A 124 7.04 -5.34 -10.33
C ILE A 124 5.85 -6.29 -10.09
N PRO A 125 6.08 -7.60 -9.92
CA PRO A 125 5.01 -8.58 -9.72
C PRO A 125 4.13 -8.27 -8.49
N ASN A 126 2.83 -8.55 -8.60
CA ASN A 126 1.84 -8.29 -7.55
C ASN A 126 2.11 -8.99 -6.21
N LYS A 127 2.92 -10.06 -6.18
CA LYS A 127 3.36 -10.70 -4.93
C LYS A 127 4.11 -9.77 -3.97
N TYR A 128 4.62 -8.63 -4.45
CA TYR A 128 5.31 -7.62 -3.63
C TYR A 128 4.41 -6.49 -3.13
N ASN A 129 3.14 -6.46 -3.57
CA ASN A 129 2.10 -5.56 -3.07
C ASN A 129 0.73 -6.09 -3.53
N LEU A 130 0.26 -7.17 -2.90
CA LEU A 130 -1.02 -7.77 -3.27
C LEU A 130 -2.16 -6.96 -2.64
N VAL A 131 -2.74 -6.05 -3.42
CA VAL A 131 -4.04 -5.44 -3.09
C VAL A 131 -5.10 -6.54 -3.09
N LEU A 132 -5.81 -6.73 -1.97
CA LEU A 132 -6.73 -7.86 -1.77
C LEU A 132 -7.78 -7.99 -2.86
N ALA A 133 -8.22 -6.89 -3.48
CA ALA A 133 -9.18 -6.92 -4.56
C ALA A 133 -8.76 -7.74 -5.79
N MET A 134 -7.46 -7.96 -5.96
CA MET A 134 -6.95 -8.86 -7.00
C MET A 134 -7.47 -10.30 -6.85
N LEU A 135 -7.76 -10.76 -5.62
CA LEU A 135 -8.27 -12.11 -5.35
C LEU A 135 -9.63 -12.40 -5.98
N TRP A 136 -10.47 -11.38 -6.21
CA TRP A 136 -11.79 -11.53 -6.84
C TRP A 136 -11.91 -10.83 -8.19
N ARG A 137 -11.05 -9.85 -8.51
CA ARG A 137 -11.06 -9.18 -9.81
C ARG A 137 -10.21 -9.87 -10.85
N HIS A 138 -9.05 -10.37 -10.45
CA HIS A 138 -8.07 -11.02 -11.32
C HIS A 138 -7.43 -12.24 -10.64
N PRO A 139 -8.23 -13.23 -10.17
CA PRO A 139 -7.69 -14.42 -9.52
C PRO A 139 -6.70 -15.17 -10.42
N GLU A 140 -6.85 -15.08 -11.74
CA GLU A 140 -5.92 -15.65 -12.73
C GLU A 140 -4.49 -15.09 -12.62
N ASN A 141 -4.33 -13.89 -12.07
CA ASN A 141 -3.05 -13.21 -11.91
C ASN A 141 -2.44 -13.42 -10.51
N VAL A 142 -3.10 -14.15 -9.61
CA VAL A 142 -2.65 -14.33 -8.22
C VAL A 142 -2.17 -15.76 -7.99
N GLN A 143 -0.89 -15.90 -7.65
CA GLN A 143 -0.30 -17.15 -7.16
C GLN A 143 -0.20 -17.06 -5.63
N ALA A 144 -1.25 -17.50 -4.93
CA ALA A 144 -1.42 -17.29 -3.49
C ALA A 144 -0.23 -17.81 -2.66
N ASP A 145 0.35 -18.94 -3.06
CA ASP A 145 1.52 -19.58 -2.44
C ASP A 145 2.83 -18.78 -2.59
N LYS A 146 2.86 -17.77 -3.46
CA LYS A 146 4.05 -16.95 -3.75
C LYS A 146 3.93 -15.51 -3.26
N VAL A 147 2.81 -15.16 -2.63
CA VAL A 147 2.54 -13.81 -2.12
C VAL A 147 3.49 -13.53 -0.96
N LYS A 148 4.20 -12.40 -1.03
CA LYS A 148 5.16 -11.96 -0.01
C LYS A 148 4.67 -10.77 0.80
N VAL A 149 3.83 -9.94 0.19
CA VAL A 149 3.36 -8.68 0.77
C VAL A 149 1.88 -8.51 0.42
N VAL A 150 1.05 -8.23 1.42
CA VAL A 150 -0.40 -8.02 1.28
C VAL A 150 -0.75 -6.60 1.69
N HIS A 151 -1.62 -5.96 0.91
CA HIS A 151 -2.11 -4.61 1.15
C HIS A 151 -3.61 -4.61 1.44
N TYR A 152 -3.96 -4.24 2.67
CA TYR A 152 -5.32 -4.21 3.21
C TYR A 152 -6.04 -2.92 2.81
N TYR A 153 -6.01 -2.62 1.51
CA TYR A 153 -6.55 -1.39 0.92
C TYR A 153 -8.06 -1.49 0.58
N ALA A 154 -8.55 -2.70 0.27
CA ALA A 154 -9.94 -2.91 -0.12
C ALA A 154 -10.93 -2.47 0.99
N ALA A 155 -12.13 -2.02 0.60
CA ALA A 155 -13.16 -1.62 1.57
C ALA A 155 -13.47 -2.76 2.57
N GLY A 156 -13.53 -2.44 3.85
CA GLY A 156 -13.72 -3.43 4.94
C GLY A 156 -12.45 -4.21 5.32
N SER A 157 -11.40 -4.18 4.51
CA SER A 157 -10.24 -5.07 4.72
C SER A 157 -9.22 -4.57 5.75
N LYS A 158 -9.32 -3.33 6.22
CA LYS A 158 -8.42 -2.78 7.25
C LYS A 158 -8.51 -3.67 8.50
N SER A 159 -7.44 -4.38 8.82
CA SER A 159 -7.41 -5.40 9.87
C SER A 159 -7.91 -4.91 11.24
N TRP A 160 -7.59 -3.68 11.62
CA TRP A 160 -8.00 -3.06 12.89
C TRP A 160 -9.47 -2.58 12.93
N ARG A 161 -10.21 -2.68 11.81
CA ARG A 161 -11.64 -2.39 11.69
C ARG A 161 -12.39 -3.50 10.94
N TYR A 162 -11.77 -4.67 10.83
CA TYR A 162 -12.31 -5.73 10.01
C TYR A 162 -13.64 -6.23 10.55
N THR A 163 -14.62 -6.32 9.66
CA THR A 163 -15.88 -7.02 9.89
C THR A 163 -16.15 -7.92 8.68
N GLU A 164 -17.08 -8.86 8.82
CA GLU A 164 -17.51 -9.70 7.70
C GLU A 164 -18.68 -9.08 6.90
N GLU A 165 -19.03 -7.82 7.17
CA GLU A 165 -20.22 -7.18 6.58
C GLU A 165 -19.95 -6.63 5.17
N GLU A 166 -18.74 -6.14 4.89
CA GLU A 166 -18.39 -5.62 3.57
C GLU A 166 -18.22 -6.74 2.53
N ALA A 167 -18.47 -6.39 1.27
CA ALA A 167 -18.40 -7.34 0.16
C ALA A 167 -17.02 -8.02 0.07
N ASN A 168 -17.03 -9.35 -0.04
CA ASN A 168 -15.86 -10.23 -0.07
C ASN A 168 -15.10 -10.37 1.25
N MET A 169 -15.53 -9.73 2.34
CA MET A 169 -14.85 -9.88 3.63
C MET A 169 -15.17 -11.21 4.31
N ASP A 170 -16.27 -11.86 3.95
CA ASP A 170 -16.70 -13.17 4.45
C ASP A 170 -15.85 -14.35 3.93
N ARG A 171 -14.97 -14.11 2.95
CA ARG A 171 -14.11 -15.14 2.35
C ARG A 171 -13.09 -15.70 3.33
N GLU A 172 -12.87 -17.01 3.25
CA GLU A 172 -11.92 -17.73 4.12
C GLU A 172 -10.46 -17.26 3.94
N ASP A 173 -10.06 -16.91 2.72
CA ASP A 173 -8.71 -16.39 2.46
C ASP A 173 -8.50 -15.02 3.12
N ILE A 174 -9.50 -14.14 3.10
CA ILE A 174 -9.46 -12.85 3.80
C ILE A 174 -9.43 -13.02 5.32
N LYS A 175 -10.29 -13.89 5.86
CA LYS A 175 -10.31 -14.22 7.29
C LYS A 175 -8.95 -14.70 7.79
N MET A 176 -8.31 -15.59 7.04
CA MET A 176 -6.97 -16.07 7.33
C MET A 176 -5.94 -14.92 7.33
N LEU A 177 -5.97 -14.04 6.34
CA LEU A 177 -5.04 -12.90 6.25
C LEU A 177 -5.25 -11.89 7.39
N VAL A 178 -6.49 -11.61 7.78
CA VAL A 178 -6.79 -10.73 8.92
C VAL A 178 -6.39 -11.38 10.23
N LYS A 179 -6.59 -12.70 10.37
CA LYS A 179 -6.11 -13.45 11.52
C LYS A 179 -4.59 -13.35 11.65
N ASN A 180 -3.84 -13.52 10.55
CA ASN A 180 -2.38 -13.38 10.56
C ASN A 180 -1.92 -11.99 11.04
N TRP A 181 -2.62 -10.92 10.66
CA TRP A 181 -2.36 -9.58 11.19
C TRP A 181 -2.63 -9.50 12.70
N THR A 182 -3.79 -10.01 13.10
CA THR A 182 -4.28 -9.95 14.49
C THR A 182 -3.42 -10.77 15.43
N ASP A 183 -2.93 -11.93 14.99
CA ASP A 183 -2.00 -12.77 15.74
C ASP A 183 -0.69 -12.02 16.05
N ILE A 184 -0.15 -11.24 15.10
CA ILE A 184 1.04 -10.40 15.32
C ILE A 184 0.72 -9.21 16.22
N TYR A 185 -0.39 -8.52 15.98
CA TYR A 185 -0.79 -7.34 16.75
C TYR A 185 -1.02 -7.67 18.24
N ASN A 186 -1.58 -8.84 18.52
CA ASN A 186 -1.85 -9.32 19.88
C ASN A 186 -0.69 -10.15 20.48
N ASP A 187 0.45 -10.26 19.79
CA ASP A 187 1.62 -10.92 20.35
C ASP A 187 2.30 -9.98 21.36
N ASP A 188 1.97 -10.17 22.64
CA ASP A 188 2.54 -9.40 23.75
C ASP A 188 4.09 -9.45 23.80
N SER A 189 4.72 -10.47 23.20
CA SER A 189 6.18 -10.54 23.14
C SER A 189 6.80 -9.47 22.23
N LEU A 190 6.01 -8.93 21.29
CA LEU A 190 6.40 -7.85 20.38
C LEU A 190 6.11 -6.46 20.98
N ASP A 191 5.43 -6.38 22.13
CA ASP A 191 5.22 -5.12 22.83
C ASP A 191 6.53 -4.65 23.49
N TYR A 192 7.27 -3.84 22.73
CA TYR A 192 8.52 -3.20 23.16
C TYR A 192 8.36 -2.38 24.45
N ILE A 193 7.16 -1.84 24.71
CA ILE A 193 6.89 -1.05 25.91
C ILE A 193 6.74 -1.98 27.12
N SER A 194 5.97 -3.05 26.99
CA SER A 194 5.84 -4.08 28.03
C SER A 194 7.20 -4.67 28.42
N ASN A 195 8.05 -4.99 27.43
CA ASN A 195 9.40 -5.53 27.65
C ASN A 195 10.38 -4.52 28.26
N ALA A 196 10.32 -3.24 27.86
CA ALA A 196 11.13 -2.18 28.46
C ALA A 196 10.68 -1.85 29.89
N ILE A 197 9.37 -1.88 30.17
CA ILE A 197 8.81 -1.67 31.51
C ILE A 197 9.12 -2.85 32.43
N THR A 198 8.93 -4.10 31.98
CA THR A 198 9.23 -5.29 32.79
C THR A 198 10.70 -5.34 33.21
N ASN A 199 11.62 -4.89 32.36
CA ASN A 199 13.05 -4.88 32.63
C ASN A 199 13.56 -3.61 33.36
N SER A 200 12.75 -2.55 33.49
CA SER A 200 13.15 -1.29 34.15
C SER A 200 12.40 -1.03 35.45
N LYS A 201 13.12 -1.11 36.58
CA LYS A 201 12.60 -0.74 37.92
C LYS A 201 12.13 0.72 37.98
N PHE A 202 12.77 1.60 37.21
CA PHE A 202 12.45 3.03 37.14
C PHE A 202 11.14 3.27 36.37
N MET A 203 10.94 2.63 35.22
CA MET A 203 9.70 2.74 34.45
C MET A 203 8.50 2.15 35.19
N LYS A 204 8.69 1.04 35.93
CA LYS A 204 7.67 0.49 36.84
C LYS A 204 7.25 1.49 37.93
N ALA A 205 8.21 2.20 38.51
CA ALA A 205 7.95 3.21 39.54
C ALA A 205 7.24 4.44 38.96
N LEU A 206 7.63 4.89 37.76
CA LEU A 206 6.97 5.99 37.04
C LEU A 206 5.52 5.67 36.70
N ILE A 207 5.23 4.52 36.11
CA ILE A 207 3.85 4.13 35.75
C ILE A 207 2.96 4.00 36.99
N LYS A 208 3.50 3.48 38.10
CA LYS A 208 2.78 3.40 39.37
C LYS A 208 2.51 4.79 39.97
N ALA A 209 3.40 5.75 39.77
CA ALA A 209 3.25 7.13 40.22
C ALA A 209 2.29 7.95 39.34
N TYR A 210 2.23 7.67 38.04
CA TYR A 210 1.45 8.40 37.04
C TYR A 210 0.20 7.64 36.57
N ARG A 211 -0.59 7.00 37.48
CA ARG A 211 -1.89 6.39 37.13
C ARG A 211 -2.72 7.34 36.25
N GLY A 212 -2.72 7.14 34.93
CA GLY A 212 -3.47 7.97 33.98
C GLY A 212 -2.71 8.57 32.80
N VAL A 213 -1.70 7.90 32.21
CA VAL A 213 -1.44 8.15 30.78
C VAL A 213 -2.46 7.34 29.98
N CYS A 214 -3.66 7.90 29.81
CA CYS A 214 -4.54 7.47 28.74
C CYS A 214 -3.83 7.78 27.42
N TYR A 215 -3.45 6.74 26.68
CA TYR A 215 -3.18 6.91 25.26
C TYR A 215 -4.45 7.47 24.63
N MET A 216 -4.38 8.68 24.09
CA MET A 216 -5.49 9.23 23.32
C MET A 216 -5.61 8.37 22.07
N LEU A 217 -6.68 7.57 21.98
CA LEU A 217 -7.15 7.04 20.70
C LEU A 217 -7.33 8.26 19.79
N GLY A 218 -6.66 8.25 18.63
CA GLY A 218 -6.83 9.29 17.63
C GLY A 218 -8.32 9.49 17.35
N PRO A 219 -8.77 10.73 17.13
CA PRO A 219 -10.21 11.00 16.98
C PRO A 219 -10.78 10.18 15.82
N SER A 220 -12.03 9.75 15.98
CA SER A 220 -12.83 9.19 14.90
C SER A 220 -12.88 10.18 13.75
N ALA A 221 -12.29 9.81 12.61
CA ALA A 221 -12.50 10.53 11.36
C ALA A 221 -13.93 10.25 10.89
N THR A 222 -14.78 11.28 10.98
CA THR A 222 -16.08 11.39 10.30
C THR A 222 -15.93 11.41 8.79
#